data_AF-A0AAW1D518-F1
#
_entry.id   AF-A0AAW1D518-F1
#
_cell.length_a   1.000
_cell.length_b   1.000
_cell.length_c   1.000
_cell.angle_alpha   90.00
_cell.angle_beta   90.00
_cell.angle_gamma   90.00
#
_symmetry.space_group_name_H-M   'P 1'
#
loop_
_entity.id
_entity.type
_entity.pdbx_description
1 polymer ?
#
loop_
_entity_poly.entity_id
_entity_poly.type
_entity_poly.pdbx_seq_one_letter_code
_entity_poly.pdbx_strand_id
1 'polypeptide(L)'
;MLQVSWIRRRDAHILTVDRYTFIADDRFQAFLVEATDTWTLQIKYVQARDGGQYECQVSTEPKMSHFITLNVVGKYCLFFVNSLLFLIFRKNLQFECFLFKFSWI
;
A
#
# COMPACT_ATOMS: atom_id res chain seq x y z
N MET A 1 2.13 -21.64 1.92
CA MET A 1 2.61 -20.35 1.37
C MET A 1 1.83 -19.25 2.07
N LEU A 2 2.49 -18.22 2.58
CA LEU A 2 1.83 -17.12 3.28
C LEU A 2 1.24 -16.13 2.25
N GLN A 3 0.05 -15.63 2.52
CA GLN A 3 -0.63 -14.64 1.67
C GLN A 3 -0.46 -13.24 2.27
N VAL A 4 -0.32 -12.24 1.40
CA VAL A 4 -0.23 -10.83 1.79
C VAL A 4 -1.46 -10.09 1.32
N SER A 5 -2.17 -9.45 2.25
CA SER A 5 -3.40 -8.70 1.98
C SER A 5 -3.20 -7.22 2.27
N TRP A 6 -3.71 -6.36 1.39
CA TRP A 6 -3.81 -4.92 1.64
C TRP A 6 -5.23 -4.55 2.03
N ILE A 7 -5.39 -3.88 3.15
CA ILE A 7 -6.69 -3.55 3.75
C ILE A 7 -6.75 -2.04 4.00
N ARG A 8 -7.86 -1.41 3.63
CA ARG A 8 -8.14 -0.02 3.98
C ARG A 8 -8.83 0.03 5.34
N ARG A 9 -8.22 0.69 6.32
CA ARG A 9 -8.68 0.60 7.72
C ARG A 9 -9.96 1.35 8.02
N ARG A 10 -10.23 2.45 7.30
CA ARG A 10 -11.42 3.29 7.56
C ARG A 10 -12.75 2.53 7.43
N ASP A 11 -12.77 1.50 6.58
CA ASP A 11 -13.95 0.70 6.24
C ASP A 11 -13.67 -0.81 6.22
N ALA A 12 -12.50 -1.23 6.69
CA ALA A 12 -12.01 -2.62 6.68
C ALA A 12 -12.11 -3.31 5.31
N HIS A 13 -12.06 -2.54 4.22
CA HIS A 13 -12.21 -3.08 2.87
C HIS A 13 -10.90 -3.72 2.39
N ILE A 14 -10.97 -4.97 1.95
CA ILE A 14 -9.82 -5.66 1.34
C ILE A 14 -9.61 -5.07 -0.05
N LEU A 15 -8.44 -4.49 -0.27
CA LEU A 15 -8.06 -3.89 -1.55
C LEU A 15 -7.48 -4.95 -2.47
N THR A 16 -6.54 -5.74 -1.95
CA THR A 16 -5.88 -6.81 -2.69
C THR A 16 -5.53 -7.98 -1.77
N VAL A 17 -5.42 -9.17 -2.37
CA VAL A 17 -4.75 -10.34 -1.77
C VAL A 17 -3.74 -10.85 -2.80
N ASP A 18 -2.47 -10.87 -2.41
CA ASP A 18 -1.35 -11.11 -3.29
C ASP A 18 -1.44 -10.20 -4.54
N ARG A 19 -1.46 -10.77 -5.75
CA ARG A 19 -1.59 -10.02 -7.02
C ARG A 19 -3.03 -9.73 -7.42
N TYR A 20 -4.03 -10.24 -6.69
CA TYR A 20 -5.44 -10.10 -7.03
C TYR A 20 -6.05 -8.86 -6.37
N THR A 21 -6.68 -8.00 -7.18
CA THR A 21 -7.39 -6.81 -6.71
C THR A 21 -8.87 -7.15 -6.45
N PHE A 22 -9.36 -6.79 -5.26
CA PHE A 22 -10.75 -6.99 -4.81
C PHE A 22 -11.59 -5.71 -4.85
N ILE A 23 -10.96 -4.55 -4.74
CA ILE A 23 -11.64 -3.27 -4.90
C ILE A 23 -11.95 -3.01 -6.38
N ALA A 24 -13.13 -2.44 -6.68
CA ALA A 24 -13.55 -2.09 -8.05
C ALA A 24 -12.85 -0.85 -8.63
N ASP A 25 -11.92 -0.23 -7.90
CA ASP A 25 -11.18 0.96 -8.33
C ASP A 25 -9.87 0.53 -8.99
N ASP A 26 -9.82 0.57 -10.33
CA ASP A 26 -8.68 0.14 -11.16
C ASP A 26 -7.36 0.88 -10.87
N ARG A 27 -7.43 1.97 -10.10
CA ARG A 27 -6.24 2.68 -9.62
C ARG A 27 -5.43 1.86 -8.63
N PHE A 28 -6.06 0.91 -7.93
CA PHE A 28 -5.41 0.06 -6.93
C PHE A 28 -4.85 -1.20 -7.56
N GLN A 29 -3.55 -1.40 -7.44
CA GLN A 29 -2.86 -2.57 -7.97
C GLN A 29 -1.83 -3.06 -6.95
N ALA A 30 -1.71 -4.37 -6.77
CA ALA A 30 -0.65 -4.96 -5.97
C ALA A 30 0.32 -5.73 -6.87
N PHE A 31 1.62 -5.60 -6.58
CA PHE A 31 2.65 -6.34 -7.27
C PHE A 31 3.75 -6.80 -6.30
N LEU A 32 4.38 -7.91 -6.67
CA LEU A 32 5.55 -8.46 -5.98
C LEU A 32 6.81 -7.99 -6.70
N VAL A 33 7.68 -7.31 -5.97
CA VAL A 33 9.05 -7.05 -6.43
C VAL A 33 9.88 -8.28 -6.08
N GLU A 34 10.04 -9.19 -7.04
CA GLU A 34 10.71 -10.48 -6.83
C GLU A 34 12.16 -10.33 -6.36
N ALA A 35 12.85 -9.27 -6.79
CA ALA A 35 14.23 -8.99 -6.37
C ALA A 35 14.39 -8.69 -4.87
N THR A 36 13.33 -8.25 -4.19
CA THR A 36 13.36 -7.89 -2.76
C THR A 36 12.27 -8.58 -1.94
N ASP A 37 11.62 -9.59 -2.51
CA ASP A 37 10.43 -10.26 -1.97
C ASP A 37 9.40 -9.30 -1.36
N THR A 38 9.19 -8.16 -2.03
CA THR A 38 8.41 -7.05 -1.47
C THR A 38 7.07 -6.90 -2.14
N TRP A 39 6.01 -7.06 -1.34
CA TRP A 39 4.66 -6.72 -1.74
C TRP A 39 4.43 -5.22 -1.68
N THR A 40 3.99 -4.64 -2.80
CA THR A 40 3.76 -3.21 -2.96
C THR A 40 2.32 -2.96 -3.38
N LEU A 41 1.63 -2.04 -2.71
CA LEU A 41 0.35 -1.50 -3.18
C LEU A 41 0.60 -0.20 -3.92
N GLN A 42 0.15 -0.13 -5.16
CA GLN A 42 0.15 1.08 -5.98
C GLN A 42 -1.24 1.66 -6.03
N ILE A 43 -1.32 2.98 -5.89
CA ILE A 43 -2.53 3.75 -6.09
C ILE A 43 -2.24 4.77 -7.18
N LYS A 44 -2.91 4.64 -8.33
CA LYS A 44 -2.80 5.59 -9.45
C LYS A 44 -3.70 6.80 -9.22
N TYR A 45 -3.31 7.94 -9.78
CA TYR A 45 -4.02 9.23 -9.69
C TYR A 45 -4.50 9.55 -8.27
N VAL A 46 -3.60 9.51 -7.29
CA VAL A 46 -3.96 9.67 -5.87
C VAL A 46 -4.68 10.99 -5.62
N GLN A 47 -5.74 10.91 -4.83
CA GLN A 47 -6.58 12.03 -4.45
C GLN A 47 -6.54 12.23 -2.94
N ALA A 48 -6.90 13.43 -2.47
CA ALA A 48 -6.97 13.74 -1.04
C ALA A 48 -7.82 12.73 -0.24
N ARG A 49 -8.89 12.20 -0.87
CA ARG A 49 -9.77 11.17 -0.29
C ARG A 49 -9.12 9.80 -0.11
N ASP A 50 -7.99 9.52 -0.75
CA ASP A 50 -7.26 8.26 -0.59
C ASP A 50 -6.37 8.32 0.67
N GLY A 51 -6.19 9.49 1.28
CA GLY A 51 -5.50 9.64 2.55
C GLY A 51 -6.18 8.83 3.67
N GLY A 52 -5.35 8.25 4.54
CA GLY A 52 -5.82 7.41 5.65
C GLY A 52 -4.86 6.28 6.01
N GLN A 53 -5.30 5.40 6.90
CA GLN A 53 -4.54 4.25 7.33
C GLN A 53 -4.84 3.02 6.46
N TYR A 54 -3.79 2.34 6.05
CA TYR A 54 -3.77 1.10 5.32
C TYR A 54 -3.07 0.04 6.17
N GLU A 55 -3.44 -1.21 5.98
CA GLU A 55 -2.86 -2.36 6.66
C GLU A 55 -2.34 -3.35 5.63
N CYS A 56 -1.09 -3.75 5.79
CA CYS A 56 -0.52 -4.91 5.15
C CYS A 56 -0.59 -6.06 6.15
N GLN A 57 -1.37 -7.10 5.83
CA GLN A 57 -1.63 -8.24 6.70
C GLN A 57 -1.06 -9.51 6.07
N VAL A 58 -0.34 -10.31 6.86
CA VAL A 58 0.15 -11.63 6.46
C VAL A 58 -0.71 -12.73 7.12
N SER A 59 -1.06 -13.76 6.36
CA SER A 59 -1.90 -14.89 6.80
C SER A 59 -1.20 -15.88 7.75
N THR A 60 -0.34 -15.39 8.65
CA THR A 60 0.27 -16.18 9.74
C THR A 60 -0.73 -16.43 10.86
N GLU A 61 -0.38 -17.33 11.78
CA GLU A 61 -1.13 -17.57 13.02
C GLU A 61 -0.24 -17.26 14.24
N PRO A 62 -0.50 -16.19 15.01
CA PRO A 62 -1.52 -15.16 14.79
C PRO A 62 -1.18 -14.26 13.58
N LYS A 63 -2.19 -13.54 13.08
CA LYS A 63 -2.04 -12.64 11.92
C LYS A 63 -1.01 -11.56 12.22
N MET A 64 -0.05 -11.39 11.33
CA MET A 64 0.92 -10.30 11.41
C MET A 64 0.42 -9.11 10.60
N SER A 65 0.45 -7.92 11.20
CA SER A 65 -0.07 -6.69 10.58
C SER A 65 0.94 -5.56 10.65
N HIS A 66 1.03 -4.79 9.57
CA HIS A 66 1.74 -3.53 9.51
C HIS A 66 0.80 -2.40 9.10
N PHE A 67 0.87 -1.29 9.84
CA PHE A 67 0.03 -0.12 9.61
C PHE A 67 0.82 0.98 8.91
N ILE A 68 0.26 1.48 7.82
CA ILE A 68 0.84 2.55 7.01
C ILE A 68 -0.16 3.70 6.95
N THR A 69 0.27 4.92 7.26
CA THR A 69 -0.56 6.11 7.07
C THR A 69 -0.14 6.83 5.80
N LEU A 70 -1.06 6.94 4.83
CA LEU A 70 -0.91 7.74 3.63
C LEU A 70 -1.47 9.15 3.88
N ASN A 71 -0.61 10.15 3.80
CA ASN A 71 -0.96 11.56 3.83
C ASN A 71 -0.77 12.16 2.43
N VAL A 72 -1.83 12.73 1.88
CA VAL A 72 -1.83 13.31 0.52
C VAL A 72 -1.78 14.83 0.66
N VAL A 73 -0.68 15.44 0.21
CA VAL A 73 -0.44 16.89 0.32
C VAL A 73 -0.18 17.47 -1.06
N GLY A 74 -1.20 18.09 -1.66
CA GLY A 74 -1.10 18.70 -2.98
C GLY A 74 -0.72 17.69 -4.06
N LYS A 75 0.48 17.83 -4.65
CA LYS A 75 1.02 16.92 -5.69
C LYS A 75 1.90 15.79 -5.14
N TYR A 76 2.02 15.68 -3.82
CA TYR A 76 2.96 14.77 -3.15
C TYR A 76 2.20 13.79 -2.23
N CYS A 77 2.73 12.57 -2.14
CA CYS A 77 2.32 11.58 -1.15
C CYS A 77 3.40 11.42 -0.08
N LEU A 78 2.96 11.40 1.17
CA LEU A 78 3.77 11.20 2.36
C LEU A 78 3.32 9.90 3.03
N PHE A 79 4.24 8.96 3.20
CA PHE A 79 3.96 7.70 3.91
C PHE A 79 4.61 7.72 5.28
N PHE A 80 3.85 7.35 6.31
CA PHE A 80 4.36 7.14 7.66
C PHE A 80 4.30 5.64 7.98
N VAL A 81 5.47 5.03 8.17
CA VAL A 81 5.63 3.62 8.56
C VAL A 81 6.51 3.56 9.81
N ASN A 82 6.01 3.05 10.93
CA ASN A 82 6.76 2.97 12.21
C ASN A 82 7.46 4.30 12.57
N SER A 83 6.74 5.43 12.42
CA SER A 83 7.26 6.80 12.65
C SER A 83 8.33 7.30 11.66
N LEU A 84 8.70 6.53 10.63
CA LEU A 84 9.55 6.99 9.53
C LEU A 84 8.69 7.62 8.42
N LEU A 85 9.06 8.84 8.03
CA LEU A 85 8.47 9.57 6.92
C LEU A 85 9.19 9.21 5.61
N PHE A 86 8.45 8.64 4.66
CA PHE A 86 8.90 8.43 3.29
C PHE A 86 8.23 9.44 2.35
N LEU A 87 9.07 10.26 1.70
CA LEU A 87 8.69 11.15 0.60
C LEU A 87 8.88 10.38 -0.71
N ILE A 88 7.79 10.06 -1.41
CA ILE A 88 7.89 9.41 -2.72
C ILE A 88 7.54 10.42 -3.80
N PHE A 89 8.57 10.80 -4.55
CA PHE A 89 8.45 11.51 -5.81
C PHE A 89 8.84 10.54 -6.91
N ARG A 90 8.00 10.32 -7.94
CA ARG A 90 8.57 10.08 -9.26
C ARG A 90 7.68 10.36 -10.47
N LYS A 91 8.27 11.21 -11.31
CA LYS A 91 8.38 11.32 -12.77
C LYS A 91 7.22 10.83 -13.64
N ASN A 92 6.77 11.79 -14.46
CA ASN A 92 5.69 11.79 -15.44
C ASN A 92 4.32 12.12 -14.84
N LEU A 93 3.51 12.84 -15.63
CA LEU A 93 2.27 13.55 -15.28
C LEU A 93 1.14 12.70 -14.64
N GLN A 94 1.42 11.49 -14.17
CA GLN A 94 0.46 10.59 -13.57
C GLN A 94 0.80 10.38 -12.09
N PHE A 95 -0.13 10.75 -11.20
CA PHE A 95 0.07 10.73 -9.75
C PHE A 95 0.00 9.30 -9.20
N GLU A 96 1.03 8.49 -9.39
CA GLU A 96 1.08 7.14 -8.82
C GLU A 96 1.85 7.16 -7.48
N CYS A 97 1.20 6.77 -6.39
CA CYS A 97 1.87 6.60 -5.10
C CYS A 97 2.03 5.11 -4.79
N PHE A 98 3.24 4.73 -4.45
CA PHE A 98 3.62 3.37 -4.11
C PHE A 98 3.77 3.24 -2.60
N LEU A 99 3.00 2.36 -1.98
CA LEU A 99 3.21 1.91 -0.61
C LEU A 99 4.32 0.85 -0.62
N PHE A 100 5.58 1.28 -0.43
CA PHE A 100 6.69 0.40 -0.03
C PHE A 100 6.63 0.23 1.51
N LYS A 101 7.01 -0.85 2.19
CA LYS A 101 7.98 -1.93 1.95
C LYS A 101 7.61 -3.08 2.90
N PHE A 102 7.79 -4.34 2.49
CA PHE A 102 8.17 -5.39 3.43
C PHE A 102 9.11 -6.40 2.76
N SER A 103 10.36 -6.46 3.22
CA SER A 103 11.31 -7.57 3.00
C SER A 103 11.37 -8.31 4.32
N TRP A 104 10.97 -9.58 4.37
CA TRP A 104 11.30 -10.46 5.48
C TRP A 104 12.50 -11.28 5.03
N ILE A 105 13.60 -11.14 5.78
CA ILE A 105 15.02 -11.47 5.45
C ILE A 105 15.75 -10.30 4.76
#